data_AF-A0A319F3A6-F1
#
_entry.id   AF-A0A319F3A6-F1
#
_cell.length_a   1.000
_cell.length_b   1.000
_cell.length_c   1.000
_cell.angle_alpha   90.00
_cell.angle_beta   90.00
_cell.angle_gamma   90.00
#
_symmetry.space_group_name_H-M   'P 1'
#
loop_
_entity.id
_entity.type
_entity.pdbx_description
1 polymer ?
#
loop_
_entity_poly.entity_id
_entity_poly.type
_entity_poly.pdbx_seq_one_letter_code
_entity_poly.pdbx_strand_id
1 'polypeptide(L)'
;MPNLRMKLPSRNWMIFFTVTGSFAAAVIYDRKEKRRAQRKWGDLVAHLSKETLPVEQTRRKITVFLSAPPGDGLRVARDHFKEYVKPILVAAALDYQVIEGRREGDIRAGFAERIRKFRRNAGEPSTVVEETNLEDIVMNARTQMGVTEEPGPKGDLIIGRHTWKEYIRGLHEGWLGPLDPPPPPPTEPAFSPETAETSPPTEGTPAAETPSESKPEGDANAPEKEKKDEKPAKPVGPTPTYLSPTDYSSQALPQTLPQSLAGSVPIAFPHLLGFLNTPIRLYRYLNQRHLAESVGRDVAAMVLASYSRPYTTGSFSADSDSDTPIATADDSLGTTYEQQTILEHEEKEWHKSVHRKDEANPDKEREWLNDIVLDPRIASRMHRYTISPEEEARAQRIFERQEYILGEERPAPVPFWKHMWVKYGYGEDEETLKRKPILGNLDQEQ
;
A
#
# COMPACT_ATOMS: atom_id res chain seq x y z
N MET A 1 -10.34 47.38 33.59
CA MET A 1 -9.76 46.61 32.45
C MET A 1 -8.72 47.48 31.75
N PRO A 2 -7.65 46.94 31.17
CA PRO A 2 -6.70 47.74 30.39
C PRO A 2 -7.39 48.26 29.11
N ASN A 3 -7.25 49.56 28.83
CA ASN A 3 -7.82 50.22 27.64
C ASN A 3 -7.05 49.82 26.37
N LEU A 4 -7.37 48.65 25.82
CA LEU A 4 -6.92 48.19 24.50
C LEU A 4 -7.51 49.09 23.41
N ARG A 5 -6.79 50.17 23.09
CA ARG A 5 -7.02 50.97 21.88
C ARG A 5 -6.74 50.12 20.64
N MET A 6 -7.78 49.46 20.12
CA MET A 6 -7.77 48.74 18.85
C MET A 6 -7.52 49.70 17.68
N LYS A 7 -6.25 50.06 17.45
CA LYS A 7 -5.82 50.73 16.22
C LYS A 7 -5.87 49.72 15.08
N LEU A 8 -6.39 50.14 13.93
CA LEU A 8 -6.37 49.33 12.71
C LEU A 8 -4.92 48.95 12.35
N PRO A 9 -4.66 47.70 11.94
CA PRO A 9 -3.34 47.28 11.47
C PRO A 9 -2.92 48.09 10.23
N SER A 10 -1.61 48.33 10.09
CA SER A 10 -1.09 49.07 8.93
C SER A 10 -1.31 48.30 7.62
N ARG A 11 -1.22 48.97 6.47
CA ARG A 11 -1.41 48.36 5.13
C ARG A 11 -0.61 47.07 4.94
N ASN A 12 0.66 47.06 5.36
CA ASN A 12 1.53 45.89 5.20
C ASN A 12 1.09 44.73 6.12
N TRP A 13 0.64 45.03 7.34
CA TRP A 13 0.05 44.04 8.24
C TRP A 13 -1.28 43.49 7.71
N MET A 14 -2.13 44.34 7.11
CA MET A 14 -3.36 43.87 6.46
C MET A 14 -3.04 42.90 5.31
N ILE A 15 -2.12 43.25 4.41
CA ILE A 15 -1.69 42.37 3.31
C ILE A 15 -1.11 41.05 3.85
N PHE A 16 -0.26 41.11 4.88
CA PHE A 16 0.29 39.93 5.51
C PHE A 16 -0.81 39.02 6.10
N PHE A 17 -1.76 39.57 6.85
CA PHE A 17 -2.86 38.81 7.45
C PHE A 17 -3.87 38.29 6.41
N THR A 18 -4.14 39.00 5.31
CA THR A 18 -5.03 38.48 4.26
C THR A 18 -4.39 37.33 3.49
N VAL A 19 -3.09 37.42 3.15
CA VAL A 19 -2.37 36.34 2.45
C VAL A 19 -2.19 35.12 3.34
N THR A 20 -1.70 35.30 4.58
CA THR A 20 -1.51 34.17 5.51
C THR A 20 -2.84 33.57 5.96
N GLY A 21 -3.85 34.40 6.23
CA GLY A 21 -5.19 33.97 6.62
C GLY A 21 -5.93 33.22 5.52
N SER A 22 -5.86 33.67 4.26
CA SER A 22 -6.46 32.97 3.13
C SER A 22 -5.77 31.63 2.83
N PHE A 23 -4.44 31.58 2.90
CA PHE A 23 -3.70 30.32 2.77
C PHE A 23 -4.03 29.33 3.90
N ALA A 24 -4.05 29.79 5.16
CA ALA A 24 -4.43 28.97 6.31
C ALA A 24 -5.88 28.47 6.19
N ALA A 25 -6.81 29.34 5.76
CA ALA A 25 -8.20 28.96 5.50
C ALA A 25 -8.32 27.89 4.42
N ALA A 26 -7.57 28.00 3.31
CA ALA A 26 -7.53 26.99 2.25
C ALA A 26 -7.02 25.63 2.75
N VAL A 27 -5.93 25.60 3.53
CA VAL A 27 -5.39 24.37 4.13
C VAL A 27 -6.36 23.74 5.13
N ILE A 28 -7.03 24.56 5.96
CA ILE A 28 -8.04 24.08 6.93
C ILE A 28 -9.27 23.54 6.21
N TYR A 29 -9.73 24.22 5.15
CA TYR A 29 -10.85 23.81 4.32
C TYR A 29 -10.59 22.48 3.63
N ASP A 30 -9.47 22.34 2.92
CA ASP A 30 -9.17 21.09 2.20
C ASP A 30 -8.99 19.91 3.16
N ARG A 31 -8.33 20.11 4.31
CA ARG A 31 -8.26 19.09 5.39
C ARG A 31 -9.63 18.73 5.97
N LYS A 32 -10.58 19.67 6.02
CA LYS A 32 -11.94 19.42 6.49
C LYS A 32 -12.74 18.61 5.46
N GLU A 33 -12.71 18.99 4.19
CA GLU A 33 -13.42 18.26 3.14
C GLU A 33 -12.77 16.89 2.84
N LYS A 34 -11.44 16.76 2.92
CA LYS A 34 -10.73 15.47 2.91
C LYS A 34 -11.24 14.52 4.00
N ARG A 35 -11.37 15.01 5.25
CA ARG A 35 -11.96 14.23 6.36
C ARG A 35 -13.44 13.94 6.14
N ARG A 36 -14.17 14.79 5.41
CA ARG A 36 -15.57 14.56 5.04
C ARG A 36 -15.69 13.43 4.00
N ALA A 37 -14.83 13.41 2.99
CA ALA A 37 -14.74 12.30 2.02
C ALA A 37 -14.36 10.98 2.71
N GLN A 38 -13.32 10.98 3.56
CA GLN A 38 -12.94 9.79 4.34
C GLN A 38 -14.09 9.27 5.22
N ARG A 39 -14.87 10.16 5.85
CA ARG A 39 -16.06 9.77 6.62
C ARG A 39 -17.19 9.27 5.75
N LYS A 40 -17.49 9.91 4.61
CA LYS A 40 -18.49 9.45 3.63
C LYS A 40 -18.26 7.97 3.27
N TRP A 41 -17.04 7.63 2.88
CA TRP A 41 -16.70 6.26 2.45
C TRP A 41 -16.52 5.30 3.64
N GLY A 42 -16.04 5.79 4.79
CA GLY A 42 -15.97 5.01 6.03
C GLY A 42 -17.35 4.63 6.58
N ASP A 43 -18.26 5.61 6.73
CA ASP A 43 -19.62 5.42 7.22
C ASP A 43 -20.43 4.49 6.28
N LEU A 44 -20.17 4.52 4.96
CA LEU A 44 -20.78 3.61 3.98
C LEU A 44 -20.47 2.14 4.32
N VAL A 45 -19.19 1.83 4.55
CA VAL A 45 -18.69 0.46 4.82
C VAL A 45 -18.75 0.04 6.28
N ALA A 46 -18.96 0.98 7.21
CA ALA A 46 -18.86 0.73 8.66
C ALA A 46 -19.87 -0.30 9.19
N HIS A 47 -20.95 -0.59 8.46
CA HIS A 47 -21.91 -1.63 8.81
C HIS A 47 -21.27 -3.03 8.83
N LEU A 48 -20.31 -3.31 7.94
CA LEU A 48 -19.59 -4.59 7.88
C LEU A 48 -18.90 -4.92 9.22
N SER A 49 -18.36 -3.92 9.91
CA SER A 49 -17.70 -4.11 11.20
C SER A 49 -18.61 -4.66 12.31
N LYS A 50 -19.94 -4.59 12.14
CA LYS A 50 -20.95 -4.99 13.12
C LYS A 50 -21.57 -6.35 12.85
N GLU A 51 -21.33 -6.95 11.69
CA GLU A 51 -21.89 -8.28 11.41
C GLU A 51 -21.17 -9.33 12.26
N THR A 52 -21.95 -10.26 12.81
CA THR A 52 -21.45 -11.33 13.67
C THR A 52 -20.85 -12.45 12.83
N LEU A 53 -19.61 -12.84 13.12
CA LEU A 53 -18.99 -14.05 12.56
C LEU A 53 -19.13 -15.25 13.50
N PRO A 54 -19.16 -16.49 12.95
CA PRO A 54 -18.89 -17.71 13.71
C PRO A 54 -17.51 -17.69 14.38
N VAL A 55 -17.38 -18.34 15.54
CA VAL A 55 -16.10 -18.44 16.29
C VAL A 55 -15.00 -19.16 15.49
N GLU A 56 -15.40 -20.05 14.59
CA GLU A 56 -14.52 -20.83 13.71
C GLU A 56 -14.07 -20.05 12.46
N GLN A 57 -14.48 -18.78 12.30
CA GLN A 57 -14.18 -17.97 11.12
C GLN A 57 -13.46 -16.66 11.45
N THR A 58 -12.41 -16.36 10.69
CA THR A 58 -11.75 -15.04 10.68
C THR A 58 -12.21 -14.23 9.47
N ARG A 59 -12.40 -12.91 9.64
CA ARG A 59 -12.72 -11.98 8.52
C ARG A 59 -11.76 -12.16 7.34
N ARG A 60 -12.26 -11.97 6.12
CA ARG A 60 -11.45 -12.03 4.90
C ARG A 60 -10.31 -11.00 4.94
N LYS A 61 -9.10 -11.41 4.52
CA LYS A 61 -7.90 -10.57 4.46
C LYS A 61 -7.71 -9.98 3.05
N ILE A 62 -7.47 -8.67 2.96
CA ILE A 62 -7.17 -7.96 1.70
C ILE A 62 -5.65 -7.90 1.48
N THR A 63 -5.16 -8.05 0.25
CA THR A 63 -3.74 -7.76 -0.06
C THR A 63 -3.58 -6.29 -0.43
N VAL A 64 -2.56 -5.63 0.12
CA VAL A 64 -2.16 -4.27 -0.25
C VAL A 64 -0.74 -4.30 -0.81
N PHE A 65 -0.59 -3.96 -2.09
CA PHE A 65 0.69 -3.80 -2.76
C PHE A 65 1.11 -2.33 -2.73
N LEU A 66 2.32 -2.07 -2.24
CA LEU A 66 2.90 -0.73 -2.26
C LEU A 66 4.41 -0.79 -2.53
N SER A 67 4.90 -0.11 -3.57
CA SER A 67 6.33 0.12 -3.76
C SER A 67 6.72 1.59 -3.60
N ALA A 68 8.00 1.83 -3.31
CA ALA A 68 8.57 3.17 -3.27
C ALA A 68 8.33 3.89 -4.61
N PRO A 69 7.80 5.14 -4.61
CA PRO A 69 7.58 5.85 -5.85
C PRO A 69 8.90 6.13 -6.58
N PRO A 70 8.88 6.23 -7.92
CA PRO A 70 10.10 6.36 -8.70
C PRO A 70 10.87 7.66 -8.41
N GLY A 71 11.99 7.54 -7.68
CA GLY A 71 12.86 8.66 -7.28
C GLY A 71 12.73 9.13 -5.82
N ASP A 72 11.92 8.47 -4.98
CA ASP A 72 11.81 8.73 -3.54
C ASP A 72 11.67 7.40 -2.76
N GLY A 73 11.56 7.43 -1.43
CA GLY A 73 11.52 6.25 -0.58
C GLY A 73 10.12 5.72 -0.25
N LEU A 74 10.08 4.47 0.20
CA LEU A 74 8.88 3.74 0.64
C LEU A 74 7.99 4.47 1.65
N ARG A 75 8.54 5.45 2.38
CA ARG A 75 7.80 6.26 3.34
C ARG A 75 6.59 6.93 2.70
N VAL A 76 6.71 7.48 1.50
CA VAL A 76 5.63 8.26 0.88
C VAL A 76 4.44 7.35 0.52
N ALA A 77 4.71 6.14 0.02
CA ALA A 77 3.67 5.13 -0.25
C ALA A 77 2.96 4.67 1.03
N ARG A 78 3.73 4.45 2.11
CA ARG A 78 3.17 4.12 3.44
C ARG A 78 2.32 5.25 4.03
N ASP A 79 2.75 6.49 3.88
CA ASP A 79 2.00 7.64 4.39
C ASP A 79 0.74 7.88 3.54
N HIS A 80 0.77 7.62 2.22
CA HIS A 80 -0.42 7.57 1.36
C HIS A 80 -1.42 6.47 1.78
N PHE A 81 -0.94 5.24 2.00
CA PHE A 81 -1.77 4.15 2.51
C PHE A 81 -2.45 4.51 3.84
N LYS A 82 -1.68 5.01 4.83
CA LYS A 82 -2.21 5.41 6.14
C LYS A 82 -3.24 6.53 6.06
N GLU A 83 -3.07 7.46 5.12
CA GLU A 83 -3.88 8.66 5.04
C GLU A 83 -5.18 8.44 4.24
N TYR A 84 -5.15 7.73 3.12
CA TYR A 84 -6.31 7.58 2.24
C TYR A 84 -7.01 6.22 2.33
N VAL A 85 -6.25 5.13 2.44
CA VAL A 85 -6.79 3.76 2.35
C VAL A 85 -7.14 3.20 3.73
N LYS A 86 -6.19 3.24 4.67
CA LYS A 86 -6.33 2.64 6.01
C LYS A 86 -7.60 3.07 6.76
N PRO A 87 -8.05 4.35 6.75
CA PRO A 87 -9.23 4.75 7.50
C PRO A 87 -10.51 4.00 7.09
N ILE A 88 -10.61 3.60 5.82
CA ILE A 88 -11.80 2.90 5.27
C ILE A 88 -11.74 1.40 5.60
N LEU A 89 -10.56 0.78 5.47
CA LEU A 89 -10.34 -0.62 5.90
C LEU A 89 -10.62 -0.79 7.40
N VAL A 90 -10.17 0.16 8.22
CA VAL A 90 -10.42 0.18 9.67
C VAL A 90 -11.90 0.40 9.99
N ALA A 91 -12.62 1.25 9.23
CA ALA A 91 -14.05 1.44 9.43
C ALA A 91 -14.86 0.15 9.17
N ALA A 92 -14.45 -0.67 8.20
CA ALA A 92 -15.05 -1.97 7.92
C ALA A 92 -14.55 -3.12 8.82
N ALA A 93 -13.58 -2.86 9.72
CA ALA A 93 -12.87 -3.87 10.51
C ALA A 93 -12.27 -5.02 9.68
N LEU A 94 -11.73 -4.71 8.48
CA LEU A 94 -11.08 -5.69 7.61
C LEU A 94 -9.56 -5.71 7.81
N ASP A 95 -9.02 -6.91 8.00
CA ASP A 95 -7.59 -7.15 8.06
C ASP A 95 -6.93 -7.06 6.68
N TYR A 96 -5.66 -6.66 6.67
CA TYR A 96 -4.88 -6.52 5.44
C TYR A 96 -3.47 -7.10 5.56
N GLN A 97 -2.97 -7.72 4.50
CA GLN A 97 -1.57 -8.12 4.31
C GLN A 97 -0.88 -7.07 3.44
N VAL A 98 0.31 -6.61 3.82
CA VAL A 98 1.05 -5.62 3.02
C VAL A 98 2.24 -6.29 2.35
N ILE A 99 2.34 -6.16 1.02
CA ILE A 99 3.50 -6.55 0.23
C ILE A 99 4.22 -5.25 -0.16
N GLU A 100 5.44 -5.08 0.36
CA GLU A 100 6.22 -3.83 0.25
C GLU A 100 7.43 -3.99 -0.69
N GLY A 101 7.49 -3.16 -1.73
CA GLY A 101 8.67 -3.05 -2.61
C GLY A 101 9.52 -1.83 -2.30
N ARG A 102 10.82 -2.01 -2.04
CA ARG A 102 11.78 -0.90 -1.85
C ARG A 102 12.49 -0.52 -3.13
N ARG A 103 12.65 -1.47 -4.05
CA ARG A 103 13.30 -1.33 -5.36
C ARG A 103 12.30 -1.75 -6.45
N GLU A 104 12.56 -1.29 -7.67
CA GLU A 104 11.96 -1.84 -8.89
C GLU A 104 12.21 -3.36 -8.95
N GLY A 105 11.15 -4.14 -9.20
CA GLY A 105 11.17 -5.60 -9.28
C GLY A 105 10.89 -6.33 -7.96
N ASP A 106 10.83 -5.64 -6.81
CA ASP A 106 10.51 -6.26 -5.52
C ASP A 106 9.04 -6.73 -5.46
N ILE A 107 8.09 -5.97 -6.03
CA ILE A 107 6.66 -6.34 -6.00
C ILE A 107 6.39 -7.48 -6.98
N ARG A 108 6.99 -7.42 -8.17
CA ARG A 108 6.94 -8.51 -9.16
C ARG A 108 7.38 -9.82 -8.51
N ALA A 109 8.58 -9.85 -7.95
CA ALA A 109 9.16 -11.06 -7.36
C ALA A 109 8.39 -11.54 -6.14
N GLY A 110 8.00 -10.64 -5.23
CA GLY A 110 7.21 -10.98 -4.05
C GLY A 110 5.82 -11.54 -4.38
N PHE A 111 5.17 -11.04 -5.44
CA PHE A 111 3.88 -11.55 -5.87
C PHE A 111 4.00 -12.86 -6.65
N ALA A 112 4.94 -12.95 -7.59
CA ALA A 112 5.22 -14.18 -8.33
C ALA A 112 5.55 -15.33 -7.37
N GLU A 113 6.37 -15.08 -6.35
CA GLU A 113 6.70 -16.10 -5.35
C GLU A 113 5.50 -16.51 -4.50
N ARG A 114 4.60 -15.59 -4.14
CA ARG A 114 3.34 -15.92 -3.46
C ARG A 114 2.46 -16.85 -4.31
N ILE A 115 2.43 -16.65 -5.64
CA ILE A 115 1.69 -17.51 -6.57
C ILE A 115 2.39 -18.87 -6.72
N ARG A 116 3.73 -18.92 -6.90
CA ARG A 116 4.49 -20.18 -6.90
C ARG A 116 4.25 -20.98 -5.63
N LYS A 117 4.25 -20.32 -4.47
CA LYS A 117 3.93 -20.92 -3.18
C LYS A 117 2.54 -21.55 -3.14
N PHE A 118 1.53 -20.83 -3.62
CA PHE A 118 0.17 -21.35 -3.75
C PHE A 118 0.13 -22.60 -4.66
N ARG A 119 0.82 -22.56 -5.81
CA ARG A 119 0.92 -23.68 -6.76
C ARG A 119 1.63 -24.91 -6.17
N ARG A 120 2.74 -24.71 -5.44
CA ARG A 120 3.46 -25.75 -4.69
C ARG A 120 2.54 -26.39 -3.64
N ASN A 121 1.81 -25.59 -2.87
CA ASN A 121 0.87 -26.07 -1.85
C ASN A 121 -0.36 -26.79 -2.44
N ALA A 122 -0.71 -26.51 -3.69
CA ALA A 122 -1.73 -27.23 -4.45
C ALA A 122 -1.23 -28.55 -5.07
N GLY A 123 0.04 -28.93 -4.85
CA GLY A 123 0.60 -30.22 -5.24
C GLY A 123 1.36 -30.23 -6.58
N GLU A 124 1.69 -29.07 -7.16
CA GLU A 124 2.58 -29.04 -8.33
C GLU A 124 4.03 -29.43 -7.93
N PRO A 125 4.72 -30.25 -8.75
CA PRO A 125 6.08 -30.70 -8.43
C PRO A 125 7.10 -29.57 -8.53
N SER A 126 7.88 -29.37 -7.47
CA SER A 126 8.99 -28.41 -7.40
C SER A 126 10.19 -29.02 -6.66
N THR A 127 11.40 -28.61 -7.02
CA THR A 127 12.64 -29.01 -6.32
C THR A 127 13.04 -28.06 -5.18
N VAL A 128 12.42 -26.88 -5.11
CA VAL A 128 12.66 -25.89 -4.04
C VAL A 128 12.16 -26.40 -2.68
N VAL A 129 13.06 -26.40 -1.68
CA VAL A 129 12.72 -26.63 -0.27
C VAL A 129 12.06 -25.37 0.29
N GLU A 130 10.88 -25.51 0.89
CA GLU A 130 10.12 -24.37 1.39
C GLU A 130 10.58 -23.89 2.78
N GLU A 131 10.93 -22.61 2.87
CA GLU A 131 11.12 -21.93 4.15
C GLU A 131 9.76 -21.59 4.78
N THR A 132 9.40 -22.30 5.86
CA THR A 132 8.18 -22.02 6.64
C THR A 132 8.29 -20.67 7.34
N ASN A 133 7.47 -19.70 6.93
CA ASN A 133 7.40 -18.39 7.57
C ASN A 133 6.46 -18.44 8.79
N LEU A 134 6.61 -17.46 9.69
CA LEU A 134 5.74 -17.32 10.87
C LEU A 134 4.24 -17.24 10.50
N GLU A 135 3.90 -16.58 9.39
CA GLU A 135 2.50 -16.54 8.89
C GLU A 135 1.99 -17.94 8.52
N ASP A 136 2.83 -18.80 7.91
CA ASP A 136 2.45 -20.17 7.53
C ASP A 136 2.27 -21.07 8.75
N ILE A 137 3.15 -20.94 9.75
CA ILE A 137 3.05 -21.67 11.02
C ILE A 137 1.72 -21.31 11.70
N VAL A 138 1.34 -20.03 11.71
CA VAL A 138 0.06 -19.56 12.25
C VAL A 138 -1.12 -20.03 11.41
N MET A 139 -1.04 -20.04 10.07
CA MET A 139 -2.11 -20.58 9.23
C MET A 139 -2.27 -22.09 9.42
N ASN A 140 -1.19 -22.86 9.48
CA ASN A 140 -1.23 -24.30 9.69
C ASN A 140 -1.84 -24.66 11.06
N ALA A 141 -1.48 -23.91 12.12
CA ALA A 141 -2.11 -24.04 13.42
C ALA A 141 -3.62 -23.73 13.38
N ARG A 142 -4.03 -22.66 12.68
CA ARG A 142 -5.46 -22.33 12.48
C ARG A 142 -6.21 -23.43 11.73
N THR A 143 -5.65 -23.94 10.63
CA THR A 143 -6.23 -25.03 9.85
C THR A 143 -6.38 -26.31 10.69
N GLN A 144 -5.39 -26.64 11.52
CA GLN A 144 -5.46 -27.77 12.47
C GLN A 144 -6.54 -27.57 13.55
N MET A 145 -6.80 -26.32 13.95
CA MET A 145 -7.88 -25.95 14.87
C MET A 145 -9.25 -25.81 14.18
N GLY A 146 -9.36 -26.06 12.86
CA GLY A 146 -10.60 -25.88 12.09
C GLY A 146 -10.98 -24.43 11.80
N VAL A 147 -10.10 -23.46 12.13
CA VAL A 147 -10.36 -22.03 11.90
C VAL A 147 -10.14 -21.70 10.43
N THR A 148 -11.18 -21.18 9.78
CA THR A 148 -11.20 -20.88 8.33
C THR A 148 -11.34 -19.38 8.06
N GLU A 149 -10.93 -18.93 6.88
CA GLU A 149 -11.23 -17.57 6.43
C GLU A 149 -12.68 -17.48 5.94
N GLU A 150 -13.34 -16.36 6.23
CA GLU A 150 -14.67 -15.99 5.76
C GLU A 150 -14.81 -16.25 4.24
N PRO A 151 -15.80 -17.06 3.80
CA PRO A 151 -15.97 -17.38 2.39
C PRO A 151 -16.48 -16.15 1.64
N GLY A 152 -15.60 -15.48 0.92
CA GLY A 152 -15.95 -14.27 0.18
C GLY A 152 -14.91 -13.85 -0.86
N PRO A 153 -15.23 -12.82 -1.67
CA PRO A 153 -14.32 -12.30 -2.67
C PRO A 153 -13.04 -11.77 -2.01
N LYS A 154 -11.88 -12.27 -2.41
CA LYS A 154 -10.58 -11.69 -2.03
C LYS A 154 -10.26 -10.51 -2.96
N GLY A 155 -9.57 -9.51 -2.43
CA GLY A 155 -9.22 -8.30 -3.16
C GLY A 155 -7.75 -7.94 -3.03
N ASP A 156 -7.19 -7.49 -4.15
CA ASP A 156 -5.83 -6.96 -4.24
C ASP A 156 -5.91 -5.45 -4.50
N LEU A 157 -5.32 -4.65 -3.61
CA LEU A 157 -5.27 -3.19 -3.72
C LEU A 157 -3.85 -2.74 -4.07
N ILE A 158 -3.70 -2.01 -5.18
CA ILE A 158 -2.40 -1.69 -5.76
C ILE A 158 -2.20 -0.17 -5.79
N ILE A 159 -1.18 0.34 -5.08
CA ILE A 159 -0.98 1.79 -4.93
C ILE A 159 0.02 2.32 -5.96
N GLY A 160 -0.49 3.01 -6.98
CA GLY A 160 0.27 3.71 -8.02
C GLY A 160 0.57 2.88 -9.27
N ARG A 161 0.76 3.58 -10.39
CA ARG A 161 1.04 2.99 -11.72
C ARG A 161 2.29 2.10 -11.74
N HIS A 162 3.35 2.49 -11.06
CA HIS A 162 4.61 1.73 -10.98
C HIS A 162 4.39 0.37 -10.28
N THR A 163 3.67 0.36 -9.15
CA THR A 163 3.23 -0.87 -8.48
C THR A 163 2.29 -1.70 -9.36
N TRP A 164 1.42 -1.07 -10.17
CA TRP A 164 0.50 -1.76 -11.09
C TRP A 164 1.24 -2.50 -12.22
N LYS A 165 2.28 -1.90 -12.81
CA LYS A 165 3.15 -2.56 -13.79
C LYS A 165 3.83 -3.79 -13.18
N GLU A 166 4.45 -3.65 -12.00
CA GLU A 166 5.06 -4.78 -11.28
C GLU A 166 4.05 -5.86 -10.86
N TYR A 167 2.83 -5.47 -10.44
CA TYR A 167 1.76 -6.41 -10.07
C TYR A 167 1.33 -7.26 -11.27
N ILE A 168 1.03 -6.66 -12.42
CA ILE A 168 0.69 -7.41 -13.63
C ILE A 168 1.84 -8.32 -14.05
N ARG A 169 3.07 -7.79 -14.02
CA ARG A 169 4.27 -8.52 -14.40
C ARG A 169 4.50 -9.74 -13.49
N GLY A 170 4.30 -9.59 -12.18
CA GLY A 170 4.39 -10.66 -11.19
C GLY A 170 3.24 -11.66 -11.26
N LEU A 171 2.03 -11.22 -11.64
CA LEU A 171 0.88 -12.09 -11.89
C LEU A 171 1.19 -13.08 -13.03
N HIS A 172 1.70 -12.57 -14.16
CA HIS A 172 2.06 -13.39 -15.31
C HIS A 172 3.27 -14.28 -15.01
N GLU A 173 4.30 -13.76 -14.36
CA GLU A 173 5.48 -14.54 -13.97
C GLU A 173 5.14 -15.66 -12.97
N GLY A 174 4.22 -15.43 -12.02
CA GLY A 174 3.82 -16.42 -11.03
C GLY A 174 2.97 -17.56 -11.60
N TRP A 175 2.08 -17.26 -12.55
CA TRP A 175 1.21 -18.26 -13.17
C TRP A 175 1.83 -18.97 -14.37
N LEU A 176 2.54 -18.25 -15.25
CA LEU A 176 3.13 -18.83 -16.48
C LEU A 176 4.58 -19.28 -16.27
N GLY A 177 5.28 -18.73 -15.28
CA GLY A 177 6.69 -19.03 -15.04
C GLY A 177 6.90 -20.39 -14.35
N PRO A 178 8.15 -20.89 -14.38
CA PRO A 178 8.55 -22.07 -13.63
C PRO A 178 8.43 -21.86 -12.11
N LEU A 179 8.23 -22.96 -11.39
CA LEU A 179 8.25 -22.99 -9.92
C LEU A 179 9.68 -22.94 -9.36
N ASP A 180 10.60 -23.60 -10.05
CA ASP A 180 12.00 -23.69 -9.66
C ASP A 180 12.80 -22.51 -10.24
N PRO A 181 13.84 -22.02 -9.53
CA PRO A 181 14.65 -20.91 -9.99
C PRO A 181 15.36 -21.24 -11.32
N PRO A 182 15.41 -20.29 -12.29
CA PRO A 182 16.27 -20.46 -13.45
C PRO A 182 17.74 -20.56 -12.98
N PRO A 183 18.60 -21.28 -13.72
CA PRO A 183 20.03 -21.30 -13.42
C PRO A 183 20.57 -19.86 -13.40
N PRO A 184 21.45 -19.50 -12.45
CA PRO A 184 21.99 -18.15 -12.38
C PRO A 184 22.70 -17.79 -13.68
N PRO A 185 22.63 -16.54 -14.14
CA PRO A 185 23.36 -16.10 -15.33
C PRO A 185 24.87 -16.36 -15.13
N PRO A 186 25.61 -16.76 -16.17
CA PRO A 186 27.02 -17.07 -16.04
C PRO A 186 27.79 -15.83 -15.57
N THR A 187 28.36 -15.90 -14.37
CA THR A 187 29.20 -14.84 -13.82
C THR A 187 30.44 -14.69 -14.69
N GLU A 188 30.60 -13.54 -15.35
CA GLU A 188 31.86 -13.21 -16.01
C GLU A 188 33.01 -13.21 -14.99
N PRO A 189 34.17 -13.81 -15.28
CA PRO A 189 35.23 -13.98 -14.31
C PRO A 189 35.82 -12.62 -13.92
N ALA A 190 35.65 -12.24 -12.66
CA ALA A 190 36.32 -11.08 -12.09
C ALA A 190 37.84 -11.29 -12.15
N PHE A 191 38.53 -10.48 -12.96
CA PHE A 191 39.99 -10.47 -13.03
C PHE A 191 40.58 -10.12 -11.66
N SER A 192 41.22 -11.09 -11.02
CA SER A 192 42.08 -10.84 -9.86
C SER A 192 43.44 -10.33 -10.34
N PRO A 193 43.88 -9.13 -9.96
CA PRO A 193 45.27 -8.74 -10.11
C PRO A 193 46.08 -9.40 -8.99
N GLU A 194 46.84 -10.43 -9.37
CA GLU A 194 47.82 -11.10 -8.52
C GLU A 194 49.09 -10.23 -8.44
N THR A 195 49.61 -9.96 -7.24
CA THR A 195 50.96 -9.36 -7.09
C THR A 195 51.57 -9.69 -5.72
N ALA A 196 52.50 -10.64 -5.71
CA ALA A 196 53.59 -10.72 -4.73
C ALA A 196 54.73 -9.77 -5.21
N GLU A 197 55.72 -9.29 -4.44
CA GLU A 197 56.23 -9.61 -3.09
C GLU A 197 56.33 -8.29 -2.23
N THR A 198 57.12 -8.05 -1.16
CA THR A 198 58.19 -8.79 -0.43
C THR A 198 58.27 -8.35 1.06
N SER A 199 59.15 -9.03 1.82
CA SER A 199 59.61 -8.80 3.22
C SER A 199 60.68 -7.67 3.36
N PRO A 200 61.21 -7.26 4.55
CA PRO A 200 61.29 -7.97 5.86
C PRO A 200 61.07 -7.13 7.17
N PRO A 201 61.15 -7.73 8.38
CA PRO A 201 60.86 -7.08 9.68
C PRO A 201 62.14 -6.65 10.46
N THR A 202 62.00 -6.02 11.66
CA THR A 202 62.76 -6.30 12.93
C THR A 202 62.38 -5.32 14.08
N GLU A 203 62.26 -5.90 15.29
CA GLU A 203 62.29 -5.44 16.71
C GLU A 203 62.33 -3.95 17.16
N GLY A 204 61.74 -3.67 18.35
CA GLY A 204 61.88 -2.39 19.07
C GLY A 204 60.97 -2.14 20.31
N THR A 205 60.98 -3.00 21.33
CA THR A 205 60.47 -2.72 22.72
C THR A 205 61.55 -2.03 23.59
N PRO A 206 61.34 -1.65 24.89
CA PRO A 206 60.16 -1.68 25.80
C PRO A 206 59.56 -0.25 26.01
N ALA A 207 58.79 0.17 27.04
CA ALA A 207 58.32 -0.33 28.36
C ALA A 207 56.91 0.29 28.67
N ALA A 208 56.27 0.30 29.86
CA ALA A 208 56.62 -0.06 31.24
C ALA A 208 55.41 -0.57 32.07
N GLU A 209 55.61 -1.70 32.76
CA GLU A 209 55.30 -1.98 34.17
C GLU A 209 53.91 -1.67 34.80
N THR A 210 53.09 -2.73 34.89
CA THR A 210 52.31 -3.18 36.09
C THR A 210 53.20 -3.44 37.33
N PRO A 211 52.71 -3.81 38.56
CA PRO A 211 51.35 -4.20 39.00
C PRO A 211 50.89 -3.62 40.37
N SER A 212 49.69 -4.01 40.83
CA SER A 212 49.52 -4.57 42.20
C SER A 212 48.20 -5.33 42.37
N GLU A 213 48.20 -6.27 43.30
CA GLU A 213 47.28 -7.40 43.40
C GLU A 213 46.57 -7.41 44.76
N SER A 214 45.25 -7.67 44.82
CA SER A 214 44.58 -8.34 45.95
C SER A 214 43.11 -8.69 45.68
N LYS A 215 42.80 -9.97 45.88
CA LYS A 215 41.45 -10.55 46.12
C LYS A 215 41.04 -10.31 47.60
N PRO A 216 39.80 -10.63 48.08
CA PRO A 216 38.90 -11.70 47.61
C PRO A 216 37.38 -11.43 47.57
N GLU A 217 36.66 -12.43 47.05
CA GLU A 217 35.31 -12.96 47.38
C GLU A 217 34.14 -11.99 47.70
N GLY A 218 32.95 -12.12 47.09
CA GLY A 218 32.50 -13.14 46.13
C GLY A 218 30.99 -13.05 45.81
N ASP A 219 30.42 -14.23 45.53
CA ASP A 219 29.00 -14.53 45.24
C ASP A 219 28.47 -14.28 43.82
N ALA A 220 27.43 -15.05 43.45
CA ALA A 220 27.16 -15.50 42.09
C ALA A 220 25.85 -14.97 41.49
N ASN A 221 25.88 -14.70 40.18
CA ASN A 221 24.97 -15.33 39.21
C ASN A 221 25.34 -14.95 37.77
N ALA A 222 25.34 -15.94 36.88
CA ALA A 222 25.31 -15.71 35.44
C ALA A 222 23.86 -15.50 34.98
N PRO A 223 23.66 -14.80 33.85
CA PRO A 223 22.89 -15.43 32.78
C PRO A 223 23.67 -15.50 31.47
N GLU A 224 23.23 -16.42 30.63
CA GLU A 224 23.92 -16.83 29.40
C GLU A 224 23.87 -15.76 28.30
N LYS A 225 24.88 -15.79 27.41
CA LYS A 225 24.86 -14.99 26.18
C LYS A 225 23.84 -15.58 25.21
N GLU A 226 22.73 -14.87 25.01
CA GLU A 226 21.80 -15.15 23.91
C GLU A 226 22.56 -15.20 22.57
N LYS A 227 22.34 -16.27 21.82
CA LYS A 227 22.78 -16.35 20.42
C LYS A 227 22.01 -15.28 19.63
N LYS A 228 22.74 -14.40 18.93
CA LYS A 228 22.12 -13.56 17.91
C LYS A 228 21.67 -14.46 16.77
N ASP A 229 20.36 -14.58 16.57
CA ASP A 229 19.82 -15.14 15.34
C ASP A 229 20.30 -14.30 14.14
N GLU A 230 21.06 -14.93 13.26
CA GLU A 230 21.39 -14.36 11.96
C GLU A 230 20.11 -14.29 11.12
N LYS A 231 19.54 -13.08 11.05
CA LYS A 231 18.54 -12.80 10.01
C LYS A 231 19.20 -13.03 8.66
N PRO A 232 18.63 -13.85 7.75
CA PRO A 232 19.24 -14.11 6.46
C PRO A 232 19.46 -12.78 5.72
N ALA A 233 20.69 -12.61 5.22
CA ALA A 233 21.06 -11.42 4.49
C ALA A 233 20.18 -11.31 3.24
N LYS A 234 19.36 -10.24 3.15
CA LYS A 234 18.53 -10.01 1.97
C LYS A 234 19.44 -9.93 0.73
N PRO A 235 19.10 -10.61 -0.38
CA PRO A 235 19.91 -10.57 -1.59
C PRO A 235 20.08 -9.12 -2.05
N VAL A 236 21.33 -8.70 -2.23
CA VAL A 236 21.69 -7.31 -2.58
C VAL A 236 21.53 -7.05 -4.09
N GLY A 237 21.41 -8.11 -4.90
CA GLY A 237 21.16 -8.04 -6.33
C GLY A 237 19.74 -7.56 -6.72
N PRO A 238 19.49 -7.34 -8.02
CA PRO A 238 18.12 -7.28 -8.54
C PRO A 238 17.43 -8.63 -8.34
N THR A 239 16.10 -8.63 -8.19
CA THR A 239 15.33 -9.86 -8.05
C THR A 239 15.32 -10.61 -9.40
N PRO A 240 15.68 -11.91 -9.45
CA PRO A 240 15.73 -12.64 -10.71
C PRO A 240 14.36 -12.71 -11.38
N THR A 241 14.34 -12.70 -12.72
CA THR A 241 13.15 -12.82 -13.56
C THR A 241 13.08 -14.25 -14.08
N TYR A 242 11.97 -14.96 -13.82
CA TYR A 242 11.86 -16.39 -14.16
C TYR A 242 11.33 -16.65 -15.57
N LEU A 243 10.70 -15.64 -16.19
CA LEU A 243 10.06 -15.73 -17.51
C LEU A 243 10.00 -14.35 -18.15
N SER A 244 10.43 -14.20 -19.40
CA SER A 244 10.34 -12.94 -20.18
C SER A 244 8.90 -12.68 -20.66
N PRO A 245 8.45 -11.42 -20.83
CA PRO A 245 7.15 -11.10 -21.45
C PRO A 245 6.98 -11.64 -22.88
N THR A 246 8.08 -11.82 -23.62
CA THR A 246 8.08 -12.43 -24.96
C THR A 246 7.55 -13.87 -24.96
N ASP A 247 7.71 -14.57 -23.83
CA ASP A 247 7.55 -16.02 -23.75
C ASP A 247 6.17 -16.42 -23.21
N TYR A 248 5.32 -15.46 -22.84
CA TYR A 248 4.00 -15.73 -22.26
C TYR A 248 3.14 -16.65 -23.14
N SER A 249 3.15 -16.41 -24.46
CA SER A 249 2.38 -17.19 -25.43
C SER A 249 2.87 -18.64 -25.59
N SER A 250 4.14 -18.94 -25.27
CA SER A 250 4.68 -20.29 -25.40
C SER A 250 4.51 -21.14 -24.13
N GLN A 251 4.23 -20.52 -22.97
CA GLN A 251 4.01 -21.24 -21.72
C GLN A 251 2.63 -21.92 -21.65
N ALA A 252 2.60 -23.09 -21.02
CA ALA A 252 1.37 -23.79 -20.67
C ALA A 252 0.71 -23.16 -19.44
N LEU A 253 -0.62 -23.20 -19.37
CA LEU A 253 -1.34 -22.81 -18.15
C LEU A 253 -1.24 -23.93 -17.10
N PRO A 254 -0.93 -23.64 -15.83
CA PRO A 254 -0.98 -24.64 -14.77
C PRO A 254 -2.44 -25.02 -14.44
N GLN A 255 -2.65 -26.25 -14.03
CA GLN A 255 -3.99 -26.78 -13.70
C GLN A 255 -4.61 -26.13 -12.45
N THR A 256 -3.77 -25.53 -11.60
CA THR A 256 -4.16 -24.82 -10.36
C THR A 256 -4.67 -23.40 -10.62
N LEU A 257 -4.57 -22.90 -11.86
CA LEU A 257 -5.01 -21.56 -12.24
C LEU A 257 -6.54 -21.44 -12.16
N PRO A 258 -7.09 -20.55 -11.32
CA PRO A 258 -8.53 -20.45 -11.12
C PRO A 258 -9.25 -19.94 -12.37
N GLN A 259 -10.53 -20.27 -12.49
CA GLN A 259 -11.37 -19.80 -13.60
C GLN A 259 -11.56 -18.28 -13.61
N SER A 260 -11.58 -17.66 -12.42
CA SER A 260 -11.58 -16.21 -12.22
C SER A 260 -10.54 -15.85 -11.17
N LEU A 261 -9.80 -14.77 -11.40
CA LEU A 261 -8.83 -14.24 -10.44
C LEU A 261 -9.53 -13.33 -9.42
N ALA A 262 -8.86 -13.11 -8.28
CA ALA A 262 -9.28 -12.12 -7.30
C ALA A 262 -9.40 -10.72 -7.95
N GLY A 263 -10.36 -9.91 -7.48
CA GLY A 263 -10.56 -8.58 -8.06
C GLY A 263 -9.43 -7.63 -7.65
N SER A 264 -8.83 -6.96 -8.63
CA SER A 264 -7.77 -5.98 -8.42
C SER A 264 -8.28 -4.55 -8.51
N VAL A 265 -7.84 -3.68 -7.58
CA VAL A 265 -8.18 -2.26 -7.55
C VAL A 265 -6.91 -1.41 -7.58
N PRO A 266 -6.59 -0.78 -8.73
CA PRO A 266 -5.50 0.15 -8.86
C PRO A 266 -5.90 1.52 -8.30
N ILE A 267 -5.10 2.03 -7.37
CA ILE A 267 -5.32 3.27 -6.62
C ILE A 267 -4.31 4.32 -7.09
N ALA A 268 -4.79 5.50 -7.48
CA ALA A 268 -3.93 6.60 -7.89
C ALA A 268 -2.95 7.01 -6.79
N PHE A 269 -1.70 7.30 -7.17
CA PHE A 269 -0.61 7.72 -6.28
C PHE A 269 0.18 8.89 -6.89
N PRO A 270 -0.41 10.10 -6.94
CA PRO A 270 0.20 11.25 -7.61
C PRO A 270 1.46 11.75 -6.88
N HIS A 271 2.63 11.32 -7.35
CA HIS A 271 3.93 11.64 -6.77
C HIS A 271 4.82 12.43 -7.74
N LEU A 272 4.85 13.76 -7.57
CA LEU A 272 5.60 14.68 -8.42
C LEU A 272 6.82 15.26 -7.69
N LEU A 273 8.02 15.08 -8.25
CA LEU A 273 9.31 15.52 -7.71
C LEU A 273 9.85 16.77 -8.44
N GLY A 274 10.83 17.45 -7.83
CA GLY A 274 11.54 18.61 -8.42
C GLY A 274 11.06 20.00 -7.98
N PHE A 275 11.94 21.00 -8.10
CA PHE A 275 11.70 22.37 -7.63
C PHE A 275 10.77 23.17 -8.55
N LEU A 276 10.93 23.07 -9.87
CA LEU A 276 10.05 23.75 -10.84
C LEU A 276 8.59 23.26 -10.77
N ASN A 277 8.37 22.07 -10.21
CA ASN A 277 7.06 21.48 -10.00
C ASN A 277 6.40 21.90 -8.67
N THR A 278 7.05 22.74 -7.85
CA THR A 278 6.49 23.25 -6.58
C THR A 278 5.11 23.93 -6.70
N PRO A 279 4.76 24.76 -7.71
CA PRO A 279 3.42 25.31 -7.83
C PRO A 279 2.35 24.23 -8.06
N ILE A 280 2.66 23.20 -8.86
CA ILE A 280 1.75 22.06 -9.11
C ILE A 280 1.57 21.25 -7.82
N ARG A 281 2.66 20.99 -7.08
CA ARG A 281 2.62 20.32 -5.77
C ARG A 281 1.81 21.12 -4.74
N LEU A 282 1.92 22.45 -4.73
CA LEU A 282 1.14 23.32 -3.86
C LEU A 282 -0.35 23.29 -4.22
N TYR A 283 -0.69 23.35 -5.52
CA TYR A 283 -2.07 23.19 -5.99
C TYR A 283 -2.67 21.84 -5.56
N ARG A 284 -1.93 20.75 -5.69
CA ARG A 284 -2.36 19.42 -5.23
C ARG A 284 -2.51 19.33 -3.72
N TYR A 285 -1.60 19.94 -2.96
CA TYR A 285 -1.67 20.00 -1.51
C TYR A 285 -2.90 20.77 -0.98
N LEU A 286 -3.45 21.70 -1.76
CA LEU A 286 -4.69 22.44 -1.45
C LEU A 286 -5.95 21.78 -2.06
N ASN A 287 -5.82 20.64 -2.71
CA ASN A 287 -6.91 19.93 -3.41
C ASN A 287 -6.90 18.42 -3.14
N GLN A 288 -6.35 17.97 -2.00
CA GLN A 288 -6.30 16.57 -1.61
C GLN A 288 -7.68 15.95 -1.37
N ARG A 289 -8.72 16.77 -1.16
CA ARG A 289 -10.11 16.31 -1.06
C ARG A 289 -10.57 15.48 -2.29
N HIS A 290 -10.11 15.82 -3.49
CA HIS A 290 -10.50 15.10 -4.72
C HIS A 290 -9.84 13.73 -4.81
N LEU A 291 -8.56 13.64 -4.42
CA LEU A 291 -7.86 12.35 -4.30
C LEU A 291 -8.49 11.47 -3.20
N ALA A 292 -8.89 12.07 -2.07
CA ALA A 292 -9.57 11.33 -1.00
C ALA A 292 -10.96 10.82 -1.40
N GLU A 293 -11.64 11.52 -2.32
CA GLU A 293 -12.93 11.10 -2.86
C GLU A 293 -12.77 9.95 -3.87
N SER A 294 -11.81 10.03 -4.80
CA SER A 294 -11.57 8.96 -5.78
C SER A 294 -11.02 7.69 -5.14
N VAL A 295 -9.95 7.81 -4.33
CA VAL A 295 -9.39 6.68 -3.57
C VAL A 295 -10.43 6.11 -2.61
N GLY A 296 -11.27 6.96 -2.00
CA GLY A 296 -12.33 6.51 -1.11
C GLY A 296 -13.39 5.65 -1.81
N ARG A 297 -13.81 6.06 -3.02
CA ARG A 297 -14.71 5.29 -3.88
C ARG A 297 -14.12 3.92 -4.25
N ASP A 298 -12.88 3.89 -4.75
CA ASP A 298 -12.22 2.66 -5.20
C ASP A 298 -11.98 1.68 -4.04
N VAL A 299 -11.55 2.17 -2.86
CA VAL A 299 -11.39 1.33 -1.65
C VAL A 299 -12.74 0.81 -1.16
N ALA A 300 -13.78 1.65 -1.11
CA ALA A 300 -15.12 1.22 -0.69
C ALA A 300 -15.71 0.17 -1.63
N ALA A 301 -15.49 0.29 -2.95
CA ALA A 301 -15.92 -0.71 -3.92
C ALA A 301 -15.32 -2.11 -3.65
N MET A 302 -14.02 -2.17 -3.34
CA MET A 302 -13.35 -3.42 -2.95
C MET A 302 -13.85 -3.96 -1.60
N VAL A 303 -14.07 -3.08 -0.62
CA VAL A 303 -14.48 -3.44 0.74
C VAL A 303 -15.91 -3.98 0.78
N LEU A 304 -16.82 -3.42 -0.02
CA LEU A 304 -18.17 -3.95 -0.21
C LEU A 304 -18.14 -5.21 -1.09
N ALA A 305 -17.30 -5.21 -2.14
CA ALA A 305 -17.21 -6.27 -3.16
C ALA A 305 -18.56 -6.64 -3.81
N SER A 306 -19.55 -5.76 -3.74
CA SER A 306 -20.93 -6.00 -4.20
C SER A 306 -21.06 -6.10 -5.72
N TYR A 307 -20.19 -5.42 -6.47
CA TYR A 307 -20.13 -5.48 -7.92
C TYR A 307 -18.69 -5.60 -8.42
N SER A 308 -18.45 -6.68 -9.18
CA SER A 308 -17.17 -7.00 -9.80
C SER A 308 -17.41 -7.21 -11.29
N ARG A 309 -16.59 -6.57 -12.13
CA ARG A 309 -16.66 -6.71 -13.59
C ARG A 309 -15.32 -7.18 -14.16
N PRO A 310 -15.30 -7.91 -15.29
CA PRO A 310 -14.06 -8.11 -16.04
C PRO A 310 -13.51 -6.75 -16.53
N TYR A 311 -12.20 -6.70 -16.76
CA TYR A 311 -11.59 -5.56 -17.44
C TYR A 311 -12.04 -5.48 -18.91
N THR A 312 -12.24 -4.27 -19.43
CA THR A 312 -12.70 -4.09 -20.81
C THR A 312 -11.58 -4.30 -21.82
N THR A 313 -11.94 -4.87 -22.96
CA THR A 313 -11.05 -5.04 -24.11
C THR A 313 -11.45 -4.04 -25.18
N GLY A 314 -10.59 -3.06 -25.44
CA GLY A 314 -10.73 -2.05 -26.47
C GLY A 314 -10.42 -2.62 -27.85
N SER A 315 -11.46 -3.10 -28.52
CA SER A 315 -11.48 -3.15 -29.99
C SER A 315 -11.91 -1.78 -30.50
N PHE A 316 -11.09 -1.13 -31.33
CA PHE A 316 -11.48 0.07 -32.06
C PHE A 316 -12.52 -0.28 -33.12
N SER A 317 -13.79 -0.39 -32.72
CA SER A 317 -14.93 -0.35 -33.64
C SER A 317 -15.15 1.10 -34.06
N ALA A 318 -14.82 1.41 -35.31
CA ALA A 318 -14.84 2.76 -35.87
C ALA A 318 -16.27 3.24 -36.22
N ASP A 319 -17.16 3.30 -35.22
CA ASP A 319 -18.53 3.82 -35.32
C ASP A 319 -18.83 4.78 -34.16
N SER A 320 -18.20 5.96 -34.17
CA SER A 320 -18.70 7.15 -33.50
C SER A 320 -18.02 8.40 -34.07
N ASP A 321 -18.77 9.19 -34.83
CA ASP A 321 -18.28 10.43 -35.44
C ASP A 321 -17.69 11.42 -34.40
N SER A 322 -16.43 11.80 -34.57
CA SER A 322 -15.90 13.09 -34.11
C SER A 322 -14.64 13.47 -34.90
N ASP A 323 -14.70 14.62 -35.56
CA ASP A 323 -13.68 15.15 -36.46
C ASP A 323 -12.32 15.49 -35.79
N THR A 324 -11.31 15.66 -36.66
CA THR A 324 -9.94 16.24 -36.48
C THR A 324 -8.78 15.29 -36.10
N PRO A 325 -7.57 15.47 -36.70
CA PRO A 325 -7.06 14.37 -37.53
C PRO A 325 -5.55 14.04 -37.43
N ILE A 326 -5.16 12.98 -38.17
CA ILE A 326 -3.79 12.55 -38.52
C ILE A 326 -2.94 12.07 -37.31
N ALA A 327 -3.13 10.80 -36.96
CA ALA A 327 -2.02 9.96 -36.50
C ALA A 327 -1.29 9.41 -37.73
N THR A 328 0.05 9.38 -37.68
CA THR A 328 0.88 8.76 -38.73
C THR A 328 0.66 7.25 -38.77
N ALA A 329 0.40 6.71 -39.96
CA ALA A 329 0.08 5.30 -40.15
C ALA A 329 1.33 4.41 -40.01
N ASP A 330 1.57 3.91 -38.80
CA ASP A 330 2.29 2.65 -38.55
C ASP A 330 1.89 2.11 -37.16
N ASP A 331 0.62 1.69 -37.02
CA ASP A 331 0.17 0.98 -35.83
C ASP A 331 -0.55 -0.31 -36.26
N SER A 332 -0.08 -1.43 -35.71
CA SER A 332 -0.73 -2.72 -35.92
C SER A 332 -2.08 -2.69 -35.21
N LEU A 333 -3.11 -3.32 -35.79
CA LEU A 333 -4.45 -3.41 -35.20
C LEU A 333 -4.45 -4.24 -33.90
N GLY A 334 -3.91 -3.65 -32.84
CA GLY A 334 -3.70 -4.23 -31.53
C GLY A 334 -4.96 -4.16 -30.69
N THR A 335 -5.31 -5.28 -30.10
CA THR A 335 -6.34 -5.34 -29.06
C THR A 335 -5.81 -4.62 -27.82
N THR A 336 -6.36 -3.45 -27.50
CA THR A 336 -5.93 -2.68 -26.32
C THR A 336 -6.67 -3.15 -25.08
N TYR A 337 -5.96 -3.41 -23.99
CA TYR A 337 -6.57 -3.86 -22.72
C TYR A 337 -6.69 -2.69 -21.74
N GLU A 338 -7.82 -2.58 -21.03
CA GLU A 338 -8.01 -1.55 -19.98
C GLU A 338 -6.84 -1.55 -18.97
N GLN A 339 -6.34 -2.73 -18.62
CA GLN A 339 -5.19 -2.91 -17.72
C GLN A 339 -3.93 -2.15 -18.17
N GLN A 340 -3.73 -1.95 -19.48
CA GLN A 340 -2.57 -1.26 -20.04
C GLN A 340 -2.65 0.26 -19.87
N THR A 341 -3.84 0.86 -19.90
CA THR A 341 -4.06 2.32 -19.85
C THR A 341 -4.33 2.86 -18.44
N ILE A 342 -4.69 1.99 -17.49
CA ILE A 342 -4.96 2.35 -16.09
C ILE A 342 -3.79 3.10 -15.45
N LEU A 343 -4.05 4.32 -14.96
CA LEU A 343 -3.07 5.21 -14.31
C LEU A 343 -1.86 5.61 -15.20
N GLU A 344 -1.91 5.42 -16.52
CA GLU A 344 -0.81 5.75 -17.45
C GLU A 344 -0.36 7.22 -17.36
N HIS A 345 -1.29 8.14 -17.05
CA HIS A 345 -0.99 9.56 -16.85
C HIS A 345 0.03 9.83 -15.72
N GLU A 346 0.19 8.91 -14.75
CA GLU A 346 1.18 9.03 -13.67
C GLU A 346 2.62 8.83 -14.18
N GLU A 347 2.83 8.08 -15.28
CA GLU A 347 4.17 7.81 -15.82
C GLU A 347 4.88 9.10 -16.26
N LYS A 348 4.09 10.05 -16.79
CA LYS A 348 4.53 11.38 -17.25
C LYS A 348 5.08 12.26 -16.11
N GLU A 349 4.80 11.90 -14.86
CA GLU A 349 5.14 12.65 -13.65
C GLU A 349 6.32 12.05 -12.88
N TRP A 350 6.77 10.86 -13.28
CA TRP A 350 7.90 10.18 -12.68
C TRP A 350 9.20 10.97 -12.83
N HIS A 351 10.10 10.78 -11.87
CA HIS A 351 11.34 11.54 -11.85
C HIS A 351 12.28 11.19 -13.02
N LYS A 352 13.05 12.17 -13.49
CA LYS A 352 13.99 11.98 -14.62
C LYS A 352 15.06 10.90 -14.37
N SER A 353 15.35 10.56 -13.11
CA SER A 353 16.26 9.46 -12.76
C SER A 353 15.76 8.11 -13.28
N VAL A 354 14.44 7.92 -13.37
CA VAL A 354 13.79 6.69 -13.84
C VAL A 354 14.08 6.43 -15.31
N HIS A 355 14.30 7.49 -16.09
CA HIS A 355 14.55 7.43 -17.52
C HIS A 355 16.04 7.32 -17.87
N ARG A 356 16.94 7.43 -16.89
CA ARG A 356 18.37 7.17 -17.12
C ARG A 356 18.55 5.71 -17.51
N LYS A 357 19.36 5.45 -18.54
CA LYS A 357 19.75 4.07 -18.91
C LYS A 357 20.83 3.59 -17.94
N ASP A 358 20.80 2.31 -17.61
CA ASP A 358 21.82 1.66 -16.77
C ASP A 358 22.92 1.16 -17.71
N GLU A 359 23.92 2.00 -17.99
CA GLU A 359 24.97 1.73 -18.98
C GLU A 359 25.79 0.46 -18.66
N ALA A 360 25.83 0.07 -17.39
CA ALA A 360 26.49 -1.15 -16.92
C ALA A 360 25.73 -2.45 -17.20
N ASN A 361 24.43 -2.38 -17.52
CA ASN A 361 23.61 -3.57 -17.77
C ASN A 361 22.41 -3.23 -18.69
N PRO A 362 22.65 -3.03 -20.01
CA PRO A 362 21.64 -2.52 -20.95
C PRO A 362 20.47 -3.47 -21.18
N ASP A 363 20.70 -4.78 -21.05
CA ASP A 363 19.70 -5.84 -21.29
C ASP A 363 18.86 -6.16 -20.03
N LYS A 364 19.13 -5.49 -18.92
CA LYS A 364 18.38 -5.67 -17.67
C LYS A 364 16.94 -5.20 -17.85
N GLU A 365 15.98 -6.07 -17.48
CA GLU A 365 14.56 -5.72 -17.49
C GLU A 365 14.27 -4.51 -16.58
N ARG A 366 13.32 -3.66 -17.02
CA ARG A 366 12.95 -2.40 -16.37
C ARG A 366 11.45 -2.35 -16.20
N GLU A 367 10.95 -3.00 -15.16
CA GLU A 367 9.52 -3.20 -14.92
C GLU A 367 8.71 -1.89 -14.88
N TRP A 368 9.33 -0.76 -14.54
CA TRP A 368 8.65 0.54 -14.58
C TRP A 368 8.58 1.16 -15.97
N LEU A 369 9.62 1.04 -16.81
CA LEU A 369 9.63 1.65 -18.15
C LEU A 369 9.04 0.76 -19.23
N ASN A 370 9.18 -0.56 -19.12
CA ASN A 370 8.67 -1.50 -20.10
C ASN A 370 7.15 -1.42 -20.21
N ASP A 371 6.61 -1.64 -21.41
CA ASP A 371 5.16 -1.64 -21.62
C ASP A 371 4.47 -2.83 -20.94
N ILE A 372 3.20 -2.65 -20.59
CA ILE A 372 2.40 -3.70 -19.98
C ILE A 372 2.04 -4.73 -21.05
N VAL A 373 2.75 -5.86 -21.06
CA VAL A 373 2.42 -7.05 -21.85
C VAL A 373 1.46 -7.94 -21.05
N LEU A 374 0.43 -8.47 -21.72
CA LEU A 374 -0.61 -9.30 -21.12
C LEU A 374 -0.80 -10.58 -21.93
N ASP A 375 -0.92 -11.70 -21.23
CA ASP A 375 -1.45 -12.93 -21.81
C ASP A 375 -2.99 -12.84 -21.84
N PRO A 376 -3.65 -12.97 -23.00
CA PRO A 376 -5.12 -12.96 -23.11
C PRO A 376 -5.81 -13.96 -22.16
N ARG A 377 -5.15 -15.09 -21.86
CA ARG A 377 -5.64 -16.14 -20.97
C ARG A 377 -5.69 -15.66 -19.51
N ILE A 378 -4.76 -14.81 -19.08
CA ILE A 378 -4.75 -14.22 -17.73
C ILE A 378 -5.60 -12.96 -17.70
N ALA A 379 -5.47 -12.07 -18.69
CA ALA A 379 -6.18 -10.81 -18.78
C ALA A 379 -7.71 -10.98 -18.74
N SER A 380 -8.26 -11.98 -19.44
CA SER A 380 -9.69 -12.32 -19.45
C SER A 380 -10.24 -12.83 -18.11
N ARG A 381 -9.37 -13.30 -17.21
CA ARG A 381 -9.73 -13.77 -15.86
C ARG A 381 -9.61 -12.68 -14.79
N MET A 382 -8.95 -11.57 -15.10
CA MET A 382 -8.82 -10.44 -14.18
C MET A 382 -10.12 -9.66 -14.08
N HIS A 383 -10.48 -9.27 -12.86
CA HIS A 383 -11.68 -8.49 -12.57
C HIS A 383 -11.32 -7.23 -11.76
N ARG A 384 -12.17 -6.22 -11.83
CA ARG A 384 -12.09 -4.99 -11.03
C ARG A 384 -13.37 -4.82 -10.22
N TYR A 385 -13.22 -4.52 -8.93
CA TYR A 385 -14.33 -4.05 -8.10
C TYR A 385 -14.69 -2.62 -8.48
N THR A 386 -15.98 -2.38 -8.68
CA THR A 386 -16.53 -1.06 -8.97
C THR A 386 -17.79 -0.85 -8.14
N ILE A 387 -17.99 0.36 -7.61
CA ILE A 387 -19.18 0.64 -6.79
C ILE A 387 -20.45 0.50 -7.64
N SER A 388 -21.48 -0.15 -7.09
CA SER A 388 -22.80 -0.23 -7.72
C SER A 388 -23.47 1.16 -7.72
N PRO A 389 -24.38 1.45 -8.67
CA PRO A 389 -25.09 2.74 -8.69
C PRO A 389 -25.92 2.98 -7.41
N GLU A 390 -26.41 1.91 -6.78
CA GLU A 390 -27.16 1.96 -5.52
C GLU A 390 -26.29 2.41 -4.35
N GLU A 391 -25.09 1.83 -4.19
CA GLU A 391 -24.14 2.21 -3.16
C GLU A 391 -23.53 3.60 -3.42
N GLU A 392 -23.40 4.01 -4.68
CA GLU A 392 -23.02 5.38 -5.02
C GLU A 392 -24.10 6.40 -4.61
N ALA A 393 -25.38 6.14 -4.93
CA ALA A 393 -26.48 6.98 -4.49
C ALA A 393 -26.61 7.01 -2.96
N ARG A 394 -26.36 5.88 -2.28
CA ARG A 394 -26.28 5.80 -0.82
C ARG A 394 -25.12 6.63 -0.25
N ALA A 395 -23.94 6.55 -0.84
CA ALA A 395 -22.80 7.37 -0.45
C ALA A 395 -23.09 8.87 -0.61
N GLN A 396 -23.83 9.28 -1.65
CA GLN A 396 -24.31 10.66 -1.81
C GLN A 396 -25.28 11.06 -0.67
N ARG A 397 -26.26 10.21 -0.32
CA ARG A 397 -27.18 10.46 0.82
C ARG A 397 -26.46 10.58 2.17
N ILE A 398 -25.39 9.79 2.40
CA ILE A 398 -24.51 9.92 3.58
C ILE A 398 -23.77 11.27 3.56
N PHE A 399 -23.25 11.70 2.40
CA PHE A 399 -22.56 12.98 2.25
C PHE A 399 -23.47 14.19 2.49
N GLU A 400 -24.73 14.09 2.06
CA GLU A 400 -25.82 15.05 2.29
C GLU A 400 -26.40 14.99 3.71
N ARG A 401 -26.02 13.96 4.50
CA ARG A 401 -26.49 13.69 5.87
C ARG A 401 -27.94 13.24 5.99
N GLN A 402 -28.54 12.77 4.90
CA GLN A 402 -29.87 12.15 4.90
C GLN A 402 -29.82 10.73 5.47
N GLU A 403 -28.72 10.01 5.23
CA GLU A 403 -28.45 8.67 5.76
C GLU A 403 -27.20 8.68 6.66
N TYR A 404 -27.02 7.63 7.45
CA TYR A 404 -25.83 7.36 8.25
C TYR A 404 -25.33 5.91 8.01
N ILE A 405 -24.71 5.28 9.01
CA ILE A 405 -24.32 3.87 8.93
C ILE A 405 -25.59 3.01 8.82
N LEU A 406 -25.54 1.94 8.02
CA LEU A 406 -26.70 1.05 7.83
C LEU A 406 -27.16 0.50 9.20
N GLY A 407 -28.44 0.70 9.51
CA GLY A 407 -29.04 0.26 10.78
C GLY A 407 -28.84 1.20 11.98
N GLU A 408 -28.24 2.38 11.82
CA GLU A 408 -28.03 3.33 12.92
C GLU A 408 -28.59 4.74 12.65
N GLU A 409 -29.15 5.34 13.70
CA GLU A 409 -29.46 6.76 13.71
C GLU A 409 -28.19 7.61 13.92
N ARG A 410 -28.17 8.79 13.30
CA ARG A 410 -27.05 9.72 13.42
C ARG A 410 -27.00 10.30 14.85
N PRO A 411 -25.88 10.21 15.60
CA PRO A 411 -25.78 10.81 16.92
C PRO A 411 -25.96 12.34 16.88
N ALA A 412 -26.58 12.89 17.92
CA ALA A 412 -26.86 14.31 18.04
C ALA A 412 -25.57 15.15 17.94
N PRO A 413 -25.57 16.30 17.22
CA PRO A 413 -24.38 17.09 17.00
C PRO A 413 -23.89 17.76 18.29
N VAL A 414 -22.85 17.21 18.90
CA VAL A 414 -22.21 17.79 20.09
C VAL A 414 -21.48 19.10 19.73
N PRO A 415 -21.71 20.21 20.46
CA PRO A 415 -21.00 21.47 20.23
C PRO A 415 -19.48 21.32 20.34
N PHE A 416 -18.73 22.04 19.49
CA PHE A 416 -17.26 21.97 19.45
C PHE A 416 -16.60 22.24 20.81
N TRP A 417 -17.12 23.20 21.59
CA TRP A 417 -16.59 23.51 22.91
C TRP A 417 -16.74 22.34 23.89
N LYS A 418 -17.84 21.58 23.82
CA LYS A 418 -18.09 20.40 24.67
C LYS A 418 -17.20 19.23 24.25
N HIS A 419 -17.00 19.02 22.94
CA HIS A 419 -16.04 18.04 22.44
C HIS A 419 -14.59 18.38 22.83
N MET A 420 -14.20 19.66 22.80
CA MET A 420 -12.91 20.12 23.33
C MET A 420 -12.80 19.90 24.84
N TRP A 421 -13.85 20.24 25.60
CA TRP A 421 -13.90 20.08 27.05
C TRP A 421 -13.68 18.63 27.49
N VAL A 422 -14.35 17.67 26.83
CA VAL A 422 -14.11 16.23 27.01
C VAL A 422 -12.70 15.83 26.57
N LYS A 423 -12.30 16.16 25.33
CA LYS A 423 -11.04 15.69 24.75
C LYS A 423 -9.80 16.12 25.54
N TYR A 424 -9.87 17.27 26.20
CA TYR A 424 -8.78 17.80 27.03
C TYR A 424 -8.97 17.50 28.54
N GLY A 425 -9.90 16.58 28.89
CA GLY A 425 -10.04 16.02 30.23
C GLY A 425 -10.75 16.90 31.26
N TYR A 426 -11.39 17.99 30.85
CA TYR A 426 -12.10 18.91 31.76
C TYR A 426 -13.54 18.47 32.04
N GLY A 427 -14.08 17.49 31.31
CA GLY A 427 -15.39 16.91 31.60
C GLY A 427 -15.59 15.53 30.98
N GLU A 428 -16.69 14.90 31.36
CA GLU A 428 -16.99 13.50 31.06
C GLU A 428 -17.95 13.36 29.87
N ASP A 429 -17.81 12.28 29.11
CA ASP A 429 -18.76 11.93 28.05
C ASP A 429 -20.13 11.54 28.63
N GLU A 430 -21.21 11.90 27.94
CA GLU A 430 -22.56 11.51 28.38
C GLU A 430 -22.77 9.99 28.39
N GLU A 431 -22.03 9.25 27.55
CA GLU A 431 -22.07 7.79 27.53
C GLU A 431 -21.27 7.17 28.68
N THR A 432 -20.18 7.79 29.14
CA THR A 432 -19.45 7.30 30.32
C THR A 432 -20.18 7.69 31.61
N LEU A 433 -20.81 8.86 31.65
CA LEU A 433 -21.77 9.26 32.70
C LEU A 433 -22.94 8.26 32.81
N LYS A 434 -23.56 7.85 31.70
CA LYS A 434 -24.62 6.81 31.67
C LYS A 434 -24.15 5.42 32.08
N ARG A 435 -22.85 5.11 31.94
CA ARG A 435 -22.26 3.81 32.34
C ARG A 435 -21.75 3.78 33.78
N LYS A 436 -21.65 4.92 34.46
CA LYS A 436 -21.37 4.93 35.90
C LYS A 436 -22.57 4.33 36.63
N PRO A 437 -22.38 3.41 37.60
CA PRO A 437 -23.46 3.04 38.49
C PRO A 437 -23.92 4.30 39.23
N ILE A 438 -25.23 4.55 39.21
CA ILE A 438 -25.83 5.58 40.06
C ILE A 438 -25.71 5.05 41.49
N LEU A 439 -24.65 5.48 42.19
CA LEU A 439 -24.60 5.42 43.64
C LEU A 439 -25.70 6.35 44.15
N GLY A 440 -26.89 5.78 44.36
CA GLY A 440 -28.01 6.47 45.00
C GLY A 440 -27.55 6.98 46.37
N ASN A 441 -28.04 8.16 46.75
CA ASN A 441 -27.64 8.86 47.96
C ASN A 441 -27.71 7.94 49.20
N LEU A 442 -26.56 7.45 49.66
CA LEU A 442 -26.38 6.85 50.98
C LEU A 442 -26.21 7.98 52.01
N ASP A 443 -27.22 8.87 52.07
CA ASP A 443 -27.34 9.96 53.03
C ASP A 443 -28.82 10.12 53.44
N GLN A 444 -29.44 9.01 53.85
CA GLN A 444 -30.68 8.99 54.64
C GLN A 444 -30.61 7.87 55.69
N GLU A 445 -29.71 8.03 56.69
CA GLU A 445 -29.83 7.32 57.97
C GLU A 445 -28.95 7.97 59.06
N GLN A 446 -29.49 9.02 59.71
CA GLN A 446 -29.63 9.21 61.18
C GLN A 446 -29.88 10.67 61.57
#